data_AF-A0A4R7WV84-F1
#
_entry.id   AF-A0A4R7WV84-F1
#
_cell.length_a   1.000
_cell.length_b   1.000
_cell.length_c   1.000
_cell.angle_alpha   90.00
_cell.angle_beta   90.00
_cell.angle_gamma   90.00
#
_symmetry.space_group_name_H-M   'P 1'
#
loop_
_entity.id
_entity.type
_entity.pdbx_description
1 polymer ?
#
loop_
_entity_poly.entity_id
_entity_poly.type
_entity_poly.pdbx_seq_one_letter_code
_entity_poly.pdbx_strand_id
1 'polypeptide(L)'
;MTGHFYTPHERRQQLMQLGQALENLIPLARRMKLDQRHQYEQALDKTRSLLASGFGAGELAVLAASVPDVFERHRDWQTPYLAEQADGSWRLPDWLEELERYLDPVLKYTYALRSLGCY
;
A
#
# COMPACT_ATOMS: atom_id res chain seq x y z
N MET A 1 -12.68 -23.28 4.38
CA MET A 1 -11.84 -22.07 4.46
C MET A 1 -10.39 -22.51 4.45
N THR A 2 -9.74 -22.47 3.29
CA THR A 2 -8.31 -22.77 3.14
C THR A 2 -7.51 -21.53 3.53
N GLY A 3 -7.01 -21.49 4.75
CA GLY A 3 -6.06 -20.46 5.17
C GLY A 3 -4.74 -20.68 4.43
N HIS A 4 -4.38 -19.79 3.51
CA HIS A 4 -3.05 -19.76 2.93
C HIS A 4 -2.07 -19.25 3.99
N PHE A 5 -1.39 -20.17 4.67
CA PHE A 5 -0.35 -19.82 5.62
C PHE A 5 0.95 -19.53 4.85
N TYR A 6 1.38 -18.27 4.83
CA TYR A 6 2.68 -17.94 4.25
C TYR A 6 3.81 -18.47 5.15
N THR A 7 4.73 -19.22 4.52
CA THR A 7 6.02 -19.64 5.07
C THR A 7 6.91 -18.43 5.41
N PRO A 8 7.94 -18.60 6.26
CA PRO A 8 8.90 -17.53 6.53
C PRO A 8 9.56 -16.95 5.26
N HIS A 9 9.83 -17.80 4.27
CA HIS A 9 10.38 -17.39 2.97
C HIS A 9 9.39 -16.51 2.20
N GLU A 10 8.13 -16.92 2.11
CA GLU A 10 7.10 -16.12 1.45
C GLU A 10 6.88 -14.79 2.16
N ARG A 11 6.87 -14.75 3.50
CA ARG A 11 6.76 -13.49 4.26
C ARG A 11 7.92 -12.55 3.96
N ARG A 12 9.14 -13.08 3.86
CA ARG A 12 10.31 -12.30 3.44
C ARG A 12 10.14 -11.75 2.04
N GLN A 13 9.65 -12.57 1.11
CA GLN A 13 9.37 -12.13 -0.25
C GLN A 13 8.29 -11.04 -0.28
N GLN A 14 7.19 -11.19 0.47
CA GLN A 14 6.15 -10.15 0.58
C GLN A 14 6.71 -8.85 1.15
N LEU A 15 7.57 -8.93 2.18
CA LEU A 15 8.20 -7.76 2.78
C LEU A 15 9.16 -7.06 1.80
N MET A 16 9.93 -7.81 1.01
CA MET A 16 10.77 -7.23 -0.05
C MET A 16 9.93 -6.55 -1.14
N GLN A 17 8.83 -7.19 -1.55
CA GLN A 17 7.92 -6.66 -2.55
C GLN A 17 7.19 -5.39 -2.06
N LEU A 18 6.81 -5.33 -0.78
CA LEU A 18 6.29 -4.13 -0.14
C LEU A 18 7.32 -3.00 -0.16
N GLY A 19 8.59 -3.30 0.15
CA GLY A 19 9.68 -2.33 0.07
C GLY A 19 9.81 -1.72 -1.33
N GLN A 20 9.86 -2.57 -2.36
CA GLN A 20 9.94 -2.12 -3.75
C GLN A 20 8.72 -1.28 -4.17
N ALA A 21 7.52 -1.68 -3.74
CA ALA A 21 6.30 -0.94 -4.04
C ALA A 21 6.29 0.44 -3.37
N LEU A 22 6.74 0.54 -2.12
CA LEU A 22 6.88 1.81 -1.41
C LEU A 22 7.94 2.72 -2.05
N GLU A 23 9.08 2.17 -2.50
CA GLU A 23 10.10 2.92 -3.24
C GLU A 23 9.54 3.54 -4.54
N ASN A 24 8.62 2.84 -5.20
CA ASN A 24 7.96 3.35 -6.40
C ASN A 24 6.86 4.38 -6.09
N LEU A 25 6.13 4.21 -4.97
CA LEU A 25 5.05 5.10 -4.56
C LEU A 25 5.54 6.44 -4.00
N ILE A 26 6.64 6.46 -3.23
CA ILE A 26 7.13 7.66 -2.53
C ILE A 26 7.43 8.85 -3.48
N PRO A 27 8.10 8.67 -4.63
CA PRO A 27 8.31 9.75 -5.59
C PRO A 27 7.00 10.36 -6.10
N LEU A 28 6.00 9.51 -6.36
CA LEU A 28 4.68 9.96 -6.77
C LEU A 28 3.97 10.73 -5.64
N ALA A 29 4.00 10.20 -4.43
CA ALA A 29 3.43 10.86 -3.25
C ALA A 29 4.07 12.25 -2.99
N ARG A 30 5.38 12.39 -3.24
CA ARG A 30 6.08 13.69 -3.20
C ARG A 30 5.60 14.64 -4.30
N ARG A 31 5.53 14.17 -5.55
CA ARG A 31 5.10 14.97 -6.70
C ARG A 31 3.68 15.50 -6.52
N MET A 32 2.80 14.67 -5.96
CA MET A 32 1.39 14.98 -5.72
C MET A 32 1.13 15.66 -4.38
N LYS A 33 2.16 15.83 -3.53
CA LYS A 33 2.07 16.41 -2.19
C LYS A 33 1.03 15.72 -1.30
N LEU A 34 0.99 14.38 -1.33
CA LEU A 34 0.10 13.60 -0.47
C LEU A 34 0.48 13.78 1.00
N ASP A 35 -0.50 14.01 1.87
CA ASP A 35 -0.28 14.17 3.32
C ASP A 35 0.35 12.91 3.95
N GLN A 36 0.03 11.74 3.39
CA GLN A 36 0.47 10.43 3.89
C GLN A 36 1.90 10.06 3.47
N ARG A 37 2.60 10.93 2.73
CA ARG A 37 3.98 10.70 2.29
C ARG A 37 4.89 10.25 3.44
N HIS A 38 4.79 10.93 4.58
CA HIS A 38 5.62 10.62 5.75
C HIS A 38 5.39 9.20 6.26
N GLN A 39 4.16 8.70 6.20
CA GLN A 39 3.82 7.35 6.63
C GLN A 39 4.38 6.31 5.65
N TYR A 40 4.38 6.58 4.34
CA TYR A 40 5.02 5.71 3.36
C TYR A 40 6.54 5.65 3.52
N GLU A 41 7.19 6.79 3.79
CA GLU A 41 8.63 6.84 4.07
C GLU A 41 8.98 6.05 5.35
N GLN A 42 8.21 6.22 6.42
CA GLN A 42 8.37 5.45 7.66
C GLN A 42 8.15 3.95 7.46
N ALA A 43 7.15 3.56 6.67
CA ALA A 43 6.88 2.15 6.34
C ALA A 43 8.03 1.52 5.53
N LEU A 44 8.67 2.30 4.65
CA LEU A 44 9.84 1.84 3.89
C LEU A 44 11.04 1.63 4.81
N ASP A 45 11.32 2.59 5.70
CA ASP A 45 12.42 2.46 6.67
C ASP A 45 12.19 1.28 7.62
N LYS A 46 10.96 1.08 8.07
CA LYS A 46 10.59 -0.09 8.89
C LYS A 46 10.74 -1.39 8.13
N THR A 47 10.32 -1.44 6.86
CA THR A 47 10.53 -2.60 5.98
C THR A 47 12.00 -2.98 5.87
N ARG A 48 12.88 -1.99 5.63
CA ARG A 48 14.33 -2.19 5.53
C ARG A 48 14.93 -2.68 6.84
N SER A 49 14.51 -2.08 7.97
CA SER A 49 14.94 -2.53 9.30
C SER A 49 14.57 -4.00 9.54
N LEU A 50 13.33 -4.40 9.26
CA LEU A 50 12.86 -5.77 9.45
C LEU A 50 13.59 -6.77 8.56
N LEU A 51 13.90 -6.41 7.31
CA LEU A 51 14.70 -7.26 6.42
C LEU A 51 16.13 -7.49 6.92
N ALA A 52 16.70 -6.51 7.64
CA ALA A 52 18.06 -6.59 8.18
C ALA A 52 18.13 -7.29 9.54
N SER A 53 17.20 -6.99 10.46
CA SER A 53 17.21 -7.52 11.83
C SER A 53 16.43 -8.83 12.01
N GLY A 54 15.68 -9.25 10.99
CA GLY A 54 14.66 -10.28 11.12
C GLY A 54 13.33 -9.71 11.64
N PHE A 55 12.28 -10.52 11.55
CA PHE A 55 10.90 -10.13 11.87
C PHE A 55 10.07 -11.32 12.38
N GLY A 56 9.13 -11.04 13.27
CA GLY A 56 8.06 -11.94 13.69
C GLY A 56 6.71 -11.52 13.11
N ALA A 57 5.66 -12.27 13.45
CA ALA A 57 4.30 -11.96 12.98
C ALA A 57 3.78 -10.62 13.53
N GLY A 58 4.14 -10.27 14.76
CA GLY A 58 3.71 -9.02 15.40
C GLY A 58 4.25 -7.78 14.69
N GLU A 59 5.53 -7.78 14.33
CA GLU A 59 6.16 -6.65 13.63
C GLU A 59 5.60 -6.48 12.21
N LEU A 60 5.30 -7.59 11.53
CA LEU A 60 4.66 -7.55 10.21
C LEU A 60 3.23 -7.00 10.30
N ALA A 61 2.47 -7.37 11.34
CA ALA A 61 1.12 -6.84 11.56
C ALA A 61 1.14 -5.34 11.89
N VAL A 62 2.09 -4.89 12.72
CA VAL A 62 2.27 -3.46 13.04
C VAL A 62 2.69 -2.66 11.79
N LEU A 63 3.63 -3.17 11.01
CA LEU A 63 4.01 -2.56 9.73
C LEU A 63 2.79 -2.47 8.81
N ALA A 64 2.02 -3.55 8.68
CA ALA A 64 0.85 -3.57 7.81
C ALA A 64 -0.22 -2.57 8.25
N ALA A 65 -0.42 -2.39 9.56
CA ALA A 65 -1.36 -1.40 10.08
C ALA A 65 -0.87 0.06 9.92
N SER A 66 0.44 0.28 9.77
CA SER A 66 1.02 1.62 9.61
C SER A 66 0.94 2.18 8.19
N VAL A 67 0.67 1.33 7.19
CA VAL A 67 0.55 1.74 5.79
C VAL A 67 -0.87 2.27 5.54
N PRO A 68 -1.05 3.57 5.24
CA PRO A 68 -2.37 4.15 5.03
C PRO A 68 -2.93 3.74 3.67
N ASP A 69 -4.20 3.33 3.67
CA ASP A 69 -5.04 3.32 2.47
C ASP A 69 -5.68 4.69 2.33
N VAL A 70 -5.15 5.51 1.42
CA VAL A 70 -5.51 6.93 1.28
C VAL A 70 -6.91 7.12 0.70
N PHE A 71 -7.45 6.08 0.06
CA PHE A 71 -8.78 6.10 -0.49
C PHE A 71 -9.57 4.98 0.19
N GLU A 72 -10.68 5.32 0.86
CA GLU A 72 -11.70 4.31 1.16
C GLU A 72 -12.30 3.86 -0.19
N ARG A 73 -11.58 2.98 -0.90
CA ARG A 73 -11.88 2.49 -2.27
C ARG A 73 -13.26 1.84 -2.41
N HIS A 74 -13.98 1.67 -1.30
CA HIS A 74 -15.24 0.94 -1.21
C HIS A 74 -16.34 1.66 -0.42
N ARG A 75 -16.18 2.94 -0.03
CA ARG A 75 -17.26 3.69 0.63
C ARG A 75 -17.84 4.78 -0.28
N ASP A 76 -18.74 4.34 -1.15
CA ASP A 76 -19.91 5.04 -1.71
C ASP A 76 -19.80 6.23 -2.66
N TRP A 77 -18.61 6.70 -3.07
CA TRP A 77 -18.57 7.81 -4.04
C TRP A 77 -17.19 7.91 -4.72
N GLN A 78 -17.10 7.35 -5.93
CA GLN A 78 -16.13 7.81 -6.95
C GLN A 78 -16.40 9.26 -7.39
N THR A 79 -17.54 9.82 -6.96
CA THR A 79 -18.07 11.14 -7.28
C THR A 79 -17.19 12.35 -6.93
N PRO A 80 -16.37 12.40 -5.85
CA PRO A 80 -15.60 13.61 -5.56
C PRO A 80 -14.38 13.78 -6.45
N TYR A 81 -13.98 12.72 -7.14
CA TYR A 81 -12.81 12.74 -8.00
C TYR A 81 -13.19 12.84 -9.48
N LEU A 82 -14.42 12.50 -9.87
CA LEU A 82 -14.88 12.67 -11.25
C LEU A 82 -14.72 14.13 -11.69
N ALA A 83 -14.02 14.33 -12.80
CA ALA A 83 -13.83 15.64 -13.42
C ALA A 83 -14.55 15.66 -14.77
N GLU A 84 -15.39 16.69 -14.97
CA GLU A 84 -16.00 16.97 -16.25
C GLU A 84 -14.92 17.36 -17.27
N GLN A 85 -14.98 16.73 -18.44
CA GLN A 85 -14.08 16.97 -19.55
C GLN A 85 -14.66 18.01 -20.50
N ALA A 86 -13.82 18.53 -21.41
CA ALA A 86 -14.25 19.50 -22.41
C ALA A 86 -15.33 18.98 -23.38
N ASP A 87 -15.51 17.66 -23.48
CA ASP A 87 -16.54 17.00 -24.28
C ASP A 87 -17.84 16.70 -23.49
N GLY A 88 -17.94 17.15 -22.23
CA GLY A 88 -19.08 16.92 -21.36
C GLY A 88 -19.13 15.53 -20.72
N SER A 89 -18.12 14.68 -20.96
CA SER A 89 -18.00 13.40 -20.27
C SER A 89 -17.43 13.58 -18.86
N TRP A 90 -17.79 12.68 -17.94
CA TRP A 90 -17.22 12.62 -16.60
C TRP A 90 -16.29 11.42 -16.53
N ARG A 91 -15.01 11.66 -16.20
CA ARG A 91 -14.04 10.58 -16.00
C ARG A 91 -13.21 10.81 -14.76
N LEU A 92 -12.62 9.72 -14.27
CA LEU A 92 -11.60 9.82 -13.24
C LEU A 92 -10.39 10.57 -13.82
N PRO A 93 -9.73 11.45 -13.04
CA PRO A 93 -8.56 12.15 -13.49
C PRO A 93 -7.41 11.18 -13.73
N ASP A 94 -6.60 11.43 -14.76
CA ASP A 94 -5.46 10.58 -15.11
C ASP A 94 -4.48 10.40 -13.93
N TRP A 95 -4.37 11.41 -13.04
CA TRP A 95 -3.51 11.33 -11.85
C TRP A 95 -3.99 10.28 -10.84
N LEU A 96 -5.30 10.03 -10.76
CA LEU A 96 -5.89 9.06 -9.83
C LEU A 96 -5.62 7.65 -10.33
N GLU A 97 -5.82 7.39 -11.62
CA GLU A 97 -5.44 6.11 -12.24
C GLU A 97 -3.94 5.83 -12.11
N GLU A 98 -3.10 6.87 -12.28
CA GLU A 98 -1.67 6.75 -12.05
C GLU A 98 -1.41 6.37 -10.58
N LEU A 99 -2.03 7.05 -9.61
CA LEU A 99 -1.86 6.75 -8.19
C LEU A 99 -2.28 5.33 -7.81
N GLU A 100 -3.44 4.87 -8.28
CA GLU A 100 -3.91 3.50 -8.03
C GLU A 100 -2.90 2.46 -8.51
N ARG A 101 -2.27 2.67 -9.67
CA ARG A 101 -1.24 1.77 -10.20
C ARG A 101 -0.05 1.58 -9.26
N TYR A 102 0.31 2.60 -8.48
CA TYR A 102 1.41 2.52 -7.51
C TYR A 102 0.94 2.11 -6.11
N LEU A 103 -0.30 2.44 -5.73
CA LEU A 103 -0.85 2.13 -4.41
C LEU A 103 -1.35 0.67 -4.32
N ASP A 104 -1.88 0.11 -5.40
CA ASP A 104 -2.40 -1.27 -5.44
C ASP A 104 -1.37 -2.33 -5.01
N PRO A 105 -0.13 -2.32 -5.52
CA PRO A 105 0.89 -3.28 -5.06
C PRO A 105 1.21 -3.09 -3.58
N VAL A 106 1.30 -1.85 -3.10
CA VAL A 106 1.58 -1.54 -1.68
C VAL A 106 0.50 -2.16 -0.80
N LEU A 107 -0.78 -1.94 -1.12
CA LEU A 107 -1.89 -2.50 -0.35
C LEU A 107 -1.95 -4.02 -0.46
N LYS A 108 -1.78 -4.59 -1.65
CA LYS A 108 -1.74 -6.05 -1.85
C LYS A 108 -0.75 -6.72 -0.91
N TYR A 109 0.47 -6.21 -0.85
CA TYR A 109 1.52 -6.78 0.01
C TYR A 109 1.27 -6.49 1.49
N THR A 110 0.74 -5.32 1.82
CA THR A 110 0.29 -4.97 3.17
C THR A 110 -0.79 -5.95 3.68
N TYR A 111 -1.80 -6.26 2.86
CA TYR A 111 -2.84 -7.24 3.20
C TYR A 111 -2.27 -8.65 3.33
N ALA A 112 -1.34 -9.06 2.45
CA ALA A 112 -0.67 -10.35 2.56
C ALA A 112 0.09 -10.49 3.89
N LEU A 113 0.76 -9.42 4.36
CA LEU A 113 1.41 -9.37 5.67
C LEU A 113 0.42 -9.38 6.83
N ARG A 114 -0.76 -8.77 6.66
CA ARG A 114 -1.83 -8.74 7.68
C ARG A 114 -2.59 -10.07 7.80
N SER A 115 -2.60 -10.89 6.75
CA SER A 115 -3.38 -12.13 6.66
C SER A 115 -2.86 -13.28 7.54
N LEU A 116 -2.09 -12.98 8.59
CA LEU A 116 -1.47 -13.96 9.48
C LEU A 116 -1.56 -13.54 10.95
N GLY A 117 -2.64 -13.97 11.57
CA GLY A 117 -2.82 -14.24 13.00
C GLY A 117 -4.13 -15.02 13.11
N CYS A 118 -4.18 -16.25 13.61
CA CYS A 118 -3.82 -16.64 14.96
C CYS A 118 -3.06 -17.98 15.00
N TYR A 119 -2.03 -18.06 15.85
CA TYR A 119 -1.78 -19.28 16.60
C TYR A 119 -2.59 -19.22 17.89
#